data_AF-A0A9Q1EVY7-F1
#
_entry.id   AF-A0A9Q1EVY7-F1
#
_cell.length_a   1.000
_cell.length_b   1.000
_cell.length_c   1.000
_cell.angle_alpha   90.00
_cell.angle_beta   90.00
_cell.angle_gamma   90.00
#
_symmetry.space_group_name_H-M   'P 1'
#
loop_
_entity.id
_entity.type
_entity.pdbx_description
1 polymer ?
#
loop_
_entity_poly.entity_id
_entity_poly.type
_entity_poly.pdbx_seq_one_letter_code
_entity_poly.pdbx_strand_id
1 'polypeptide(L)'
;MAKTFSCRRLEVVSGSPAADDFKERWPALFCEAEIKEEFRRITTISLEQRYMCKLDHYTPKLTALMKAKGGVVGTKLRPILDKLSQNQSIEMRREAVLRGLVPWRERRGPF
;
A
#
# COMPACT_ATOMS: atom_id res chain seq x y z
N MET A 1 9.84 -7.29 -29.75
CA MET A 1 11.03 -6.90 -28.95
C MET A 1 10.58 -6.55 -27.53
N ALA A 2 10.91 -7.36 -26.52
CA ALA A 2 10.61 -7.02 -25.13
C ALA A 2 11.58 -5.91 -24.69
N LYS A 3 11.15 -4.64 -24.71
CA LYS A 3 11.94 -3.53 -24.18
C LYS A 3 12.26 -3.84 -22.70
N THR A 4 13.55 -3.85 -22.35
CA THR A 4 14.02 -4.10 -20.98
C THR A 4 13.57 -2.98 -20.04
N PHE A 5 13.37 -3.32 -18.77
CA PHE A 5 12.82 -2.42 -17.76
C PHE A 5 13.61 -1.11 -17.58
N SER A 6 14.92 -1.14 -17.81
CA SER A 6 15.79 0.04 -17.78
C SER A 6 15.40 1.10 -18.83
N CYS A 7 15.04 0.67 -20.04
CA CYS A 7 14.53 1.57 -21.08
C CYS A 7 13.17 2.16 -20.69
N ARG A 8 12.33 1.37 -19.99
CA ARG A 8 11.02 1.83 -19.47
C ARG A 8 11.20 2.95 -18.46
N ARG A 9 12.10 2.76 -17.49
CA ARG A 9 12.41 3.78 -16.46
C ARG A 9 12.88 5.10 -17.06
N LEU A 10 13.73 5.04 -18.09
CA LEU A 10 14.23 6.25 -18.74
C LEU A 10 13.11 7.03 -19.42
N GLU A 11 12.25 6.36 -20.20
CA GLU A 11 11.09 6.99 -20.86
C GLU A 11 10.10 7.62 -19.87
N VAL A 12 9.93 6.99 -18.70
CA VAL A 12 9.03 7.47 -17.65
C VAL A 12 9.57 8.71 -16.96
N VAL A 13 10.85 8.67 -16.60
CA VAL A 13 11.51 9.76 -15.88
C VAL A 13 11.71 10.97 -16.80
N SER A 14 11.96 10.76 -18.09
CA SER A 14 12.13 11.85 -19.07
C SER A 14 10.82 12.38 -19.62
N GLY A 15 9.83 11.52 -19.85
CA GLY A 15 8.58 11.87 -20.53
C GLY A 15 7.43 12.31 -19.63
N SER A 16 7.49 11.99 -18.32
CA SER A 16 6.39 12.22 -17.35
C SER A 16 4.99 11.99 -17.95
N PRO A 17 4.73 10.82 -18.56
CA PRO A 17 3.45 10.56 -19.21
C PRO A 17 2.30 10.54 -18.21
N ALA A 18 1.08 10.83 -18.69
CA ALA A 18 -0.12 10.69 -17.88
C ALA A 18 -0.26 9.25 -17.35
N ALA A 19 -0.89 9.10 -16.18
CA ALA A 19 -0.98 7.80 -15.51
C ALA A 19 -1.72 6.74 -16.35
N ASP A 20 -2.66 7.16 -17.20
CA ASP A 20 -3.41 6.27 -18.07
C ASP A 20 -2.57 5.82 -19.27
N ASP A 21 -1.88 6.74 -19.94
CA ASP A 21 -0.92 6.42 -21.02
C ASP A 21 0.21 5.51 -20.52
N PHE A 22 0.65 5.72 -19.28
CA PHE A 22 1.67 4.92 -18.64
C PHE A 22 1.20 3.47 -18.41
N LYS A 23 -0.06 3.27 -18.02
CA LYS A 23 -0.66 1.94 -17.83
C LYS A 23 -0.80 1.19 -19.16
N GLU A 24 -1.29 1.86 -20.19
CA GLU A 24 -1.46 1.24 -21.51
C GLU A 24 -0.12 0.87 -22.14
N ARG A 25 0.89 1.74 -22.00
CA ARG A 25 2.23 1.49 -22.54
C ARG A 25 2.99 0.41 -21.78
N TRP A 26 2.76 0.29 -20.48
CA TRP A 26 3.55 -0.60 -19.61
C TRP A 26 2.69 -1.42 -18.66
N PRO A 27 1.79 -2.29 -19.15
CA PRO A 27 0.94 -3.10 -18.29
C PRO A 27 1.75 -4.04 -17.37
N ALA A 28 2.93 -4.49 -17.82
CA ALA A 28 3.84 -5.31 -17.03
C ALA A 28 4.38 -4.57 -15.78
N LEU A 29 4.44 -3.23 -15.76
CA LEU A 29 4.78 -2.46 -14.56
C LEU A 29 3.71 -2.56 -13.47
N PHE A 30 2.53 -3.05 -13.81
CA PHE A 30 1.41 -3.29 -12.90
C PHE A 30 1.21 -4.77 -12.59
N CYS A 31 2.07 -5.64 -13.15
CA CYS A 31 2.11 -7.05 -12.76
C CYS A 31 2.83 -7.19 -11.43
N GLU A 32 2.18 -7.84 -10.47
CA GLU A 32 2.71 -8.02 -9.12
C GLU A 32 4.10 -8.69 -9.10
N ALA A 33 4.32 -9.71 -9.93
CA ALA A 33 5.60 -10.42 -10.01
C ALA A 33 6.73 -9.51 -10.51
N GLU A 34 6.46 -8.73 -11.57
CA GLU A 34 7.42 -7.79 -12.16
C GLU A 34 7.75 -6.66 -11.17
N ILE A 35 6.76 -6.12 -10.45
CA ILE A 35 6.99 -5.09 -9.42
C ILE A 35 7.91 -5.61 -8.31
N LYS A 36 7.66 -6.83 -7.81
CA LYS A 36 8.47 -7.43 -6.75
C LYS A 36 9.92 -7.62 -7.20
N GLU A 37 10.13 -8.18 -8.39
CA GLU A 37 11.47 -8.43 -8.92
C GLU A 37 12.24 -7.14 -9.21
N GLU A 38 11.57 -6.10 -9.71
CA GLU A 38 12.23 -4.83 -10.02
C GLU A 38 12.55 -4.02 -8.75
N PHE A 39 11.64 -4.04 -7.76
CA PHE A 39 11.95 -3.50 -6.45
C PHE A 39 13.18 -4.19 -5.84
N ARG A 40 13.24 -5.52 -5.93
CA ARG A 40 14.38 -6.31 -5.48
C ARG A 40 15.65 -5.98 -6.27
N ARG A 41 15.57 -5.80 -7.59
CA ARG A 41 16.71 -5.45 -8.44
C ARG A 41 17.29 -4.08 -8.09
N ILE A 42 16.45 -3.09 -7.78
CA ILE A 42 16.89 -1.72 -7.46
C ILE A 42 17.40 -1.61 -6.02
N THR A 43 16.66 -2.17 -5.07
CA THR A 43 16.90 -1.94 -3.63
C THR A 43 17.64 -3.07 -2.94
N THR A 44 17.85 -4.20 -3.65
CA THR A 44 18.37 -5.47 -3.14
C THR A 44 17.54 -6.11 -2.01
N ILE A 45 16.33 -5.60 -1.77
CA ILE A 45 15.45 -6.02 -0.66
C ILE A 45 14.15 -6.61 -1.23
N SER A 46 13.61 -7.65 -0.57
CA SER A 46 12.27 -8.18 -0.88
C SER A 46 11.18 -7.16 -0.52
N LEU A 47 10.37 -6.76 -1.51
CA LEU A 47 9.28 -5.80 -1.34
C LEU A 47 8.28 -6.27 -0.29
N GLU A 48 7.78 -7.50 -0.40
CA GLU A 48 6.75 -8.04 0.50
C GLU A 48 7.26 -8.12 1.93
N GLN A 49 8.45 -8.69 2.13
CA GLN A 49 9.02 -8.85 3.47
C GLN A 49 9.24 -7.48 4.11
N ARG A 50 9.77 -6.52 3.35
CA ARG A 50 10.00 -5.15 3.83
C ARG A 50 8.68 -4.45 4.15
N TYR A 51 7.69 -4.59 3.28
CA TYR A 51 6.36 -4.02 3.46
C TYR A 51 5.70 -4.56 4.73
N MET A 52 5.67 -5.88 4.90
CA MET A 52 5.08 -6.53 6.07
C MET A 52 5.79 -6.15 7.36
N CYS A 53 7.13 -6.11 7.35
CA CYS A 53 7.92 -5.67 8.51
C CYS A 53 7.62 -4.20 8.88
N LYS A 54 7.53 -3.31 7.89
CA LYS A 54 7.17 -1.91 8.13
C LYS A 54 5.72 -1.76 8.57
N LEU A 55 4.80 -2.55 8.02
CA LEU A 55 3.40 -2.57 8.43
C LEU A 55 3.28 -2.95 9.91
N ASP A 56 3.97 -4.01 10.35
CA ASP A 56 4.00 -4.41 11.75
C ASP A 56 4.60 -3.32 12.65
N HIS A 57 5.72 -2.73 12.23
CA HIS A 57 6.38 -1.65 12.96
C HIS A 57 5.45 -0.43 13.17
N TYR A 58 4.68 -0.05 12.14
CA TYR A 58 3.76 1.09 12.21
C TYR A 58 2.36 0.75 12.74
N THR A 59 2.02 -0.54 12.90
CA THR A 59 0.70 -0.99 13.36
C THR A 59 0.24 -0.28 14.65
N PRO A 60 1.07 -0.14 15.71
CA PRO A 60 0.64 0.57 16.92
C PRO A 60 0.26 2.03 16.66
N LYS A 61 1.06 2.73 15.84
CA LYS A 61 0.82 4.14 15.48
C LYS A 61 -0.43 4.30 14.62
N LEU A 62 -0.61 3.42 13.63
CA LEU A 62 -1.80 3.42 12.77
C LEU A 62 -3.07 3.16 13.59
N THR A 63 -3.01 2.21 14.52
CA THR A 63 -4.11 1.89 15.42
C THR A 63 -4.49 3.09 16.28
N ALA A 64 -3.51 3.79 16.86
CA ALA A 64 -3.76 5.00 17.64
C ALA A 64 -4.42 6.11 16.81
N LEU A 65 -3.94 6.33 15.57
CA LEU A 65 -4.53 7.31 14.64
C LEU A 65 -5.96 6.94 14.23
N MET A 66 -6.25 5.65 14.06
CA MET A 66 -7.59 5.16 13.75
C MET A 66 -8.54 5.32 14.96
N LYS A 67 -8.07 5.05 16.17
CA LYS A 67 -8.84 5.27 17.42
C LYS A 67 -9.14 6.74 17.66
N ALA A 68 -8.20 7.64 17.34
CA ALA A 68 -8.39 9.08 17.45
C ALA A 68 -9.41 9.63 16.43
N LYS A 69 -9.76 8.86 15.40
CA LYS A 69 -10.69 9.29 14.36
C LYS A 69 -12.13 9.21 14.88
N GLY A 70 -12.80 10.36 14.94
CA GLY A 70 -14.20 10.46 15.35
C GLY A 70 -15.20 10.43 14.18
N GLY A 71 -16.48 10.70 14.49
CA GLY A 71 -17.58 10.79 13.53
C GLY A 71 -17.89 9.47 12.82
N VAL A 72 -18.51 9.58 11.64
CA VAL A 72 -18.95 8.41 10.83
C VAL A 72 -17.80 7.45 10.53
N VAL A 73 -16.60 7.97 10.25
CA VAL A 73 -15.41 7.15 10.00
C VAL A 73 -14.96 6.42 11.28
N GLY A 74 -14.98 7.10 12.43
CA GLY A 74 -14.71 6.47 13.72
C GLY A 74 -15.66 5.31 14.02
N THR A 75 -16.96 5.49 13.77
CA THR A 75 -17.97 4.42 13.95
C THR A 75 -17.70 3.21 13.05
N LYS A 76 -17.29 3.43 11.80
CA LYS A 76 -16.88 2.35 10.88
C LYS A 76 -15.59 1.66 11.31
N LEU A 77 -14.68 2.37 11.97
CA LEU A 77 -13.39 1.84 12.42
C LEU A 77 -13.48 1.03 13.71
N ARG A 78 -14.38 1.38 14.64
CA ARG A 78 -14.58 0.68 15.94
C ARG A 78 -14.61 -0.85 15.83
N PRO A 79 -15.49 -1.48 15.02
CA PRO A 79 -15.55 -2.94 14.94
C PRO A 79 -14.28 -3.57 14.35
N ILE A 80 -13.52 -2.84 13.53
CA ILE A 80 -12.25 -3.31 12.96
C ILE A 80 -11.15 -3.26 14.03
N LEU A 81 -11.12 -2.19 14.82
CA LEU A 81 -10.15 -1.99 15.91
C LEU A 81 -10.42 -2.90 17.11
N ASP A 82 -11.68 -3.22 17.39
CA ASP A 82 -12.06 -4.16 18.44
C ASP A 82 -11.56 -5.56 18.08
N LYS A 83 -11.77 -6.00 16.83
CA LYS A 83 -11.18 -7.26 16.32
C LYS A 83 -9.65 -7.25 16.41
N LEU A 84 -9.01 -6.14 16.04
CA LEU A 84 -7.55 -6.00 16.14
C LEU A 84 -7.02 -6.22 17.57
N SER A 85 -7.77 -5.80 18.58
CA SER A 85 -7.40 -5.99 19.99
C SER A 85 -7.55 -7.43 20.50
N GLN A 86 -8.40 -8.23 19.84
CA GLN A 86 -8.71 -9.61 20.22
C GLN A 86 -7.88 -10.64 19.43
N ASN A 87 -7.24 -10.24 18.34
CA ASN A 87 -6.57 -11.16 17.42
C ASN A 87 -5.14 -11.53 17.89
N GLN A 88 -4.83 -12.83 17.88
CA GLN A 88 -3.52 -13.35 18.31
C GLN A 88 -2.53 -13.59 17.16
N SER A 89 -3.00 -13.74 15.89
CA SER A 89 -2.10 -13.99 14.76
C SER A 89 -1.61 -12.70 14.07
N ILE A 90 -0.38 -12.76 13.55
CA ILE A 90 0.27 -11.63 12.88
C ILE A 90 -0.47 -11.29 11.58
N GLU A 91 -0.94 -12.30 10.85
CA GLU A 91 -1.66 -12.18 9.58
C GLU A 91 -2.99 -11.45 9.78
N MET A 92 -3.76 -11.83 10.80
CA MET A 92 -5.07 -11.24 11.08
C MET A 92 -4.93 -9.80 11.59
N ARG A 93 -3.83 -9.51 12.30
CA ARG A 93 -3.47 -8.15 12.70
C ARG A 93 -3.16 -7.27 11.48
N ARG A 94 -2.33 -7.76 10.56
CA ARG A 94 -1.98 -7.06 9.32
C ARG A 94 -3.22 -6.80 8.47
N GLU A 95 -4.07 -7.81 8.30
CA GLU A 95 -5.32 -7.69 7.56
C GLU A 95 -6.25 -6.62 8.16
N ALA A 96 -6.46 -6.63 9.48
CA ALA A 96 -7.31 -5.66 10.15
C ALA A 96 -6.79 -4.22 10.01
N VAL A 97 -5.47 -4.01 10.10
CA VAL A 97 -4.85 -2.69 9.85
C VAL A 97 -5.10 -2.24 8.41
N LEU A 98 -4.88 -3.11 7.43
CA LEU A 98 -5.12 -2.79 6.01
C LEU A 98 -6.59 -2.45 5.73
N ARG A 99 -7.52 -3.24 6.28
CA ARG A 99 -8.96 -2.98 6.18
C ARG A 99 -9.36 -1.67 6.87
N GLY A 100 -8.73 -1.31 7.99
CA GLY A 100 -8.95 -0.05 8.68
C GLY A 100 -8.45 1.17 7.89
N LEU A 101 -7.37 1.02 7.11
CA LEU A 101 -6.83 2.14 6.30
C LEU A 101 -7.81 2.62 5.21
N VAL A 102 -8.64 1.73 4.66
CA VAL A 102 -9.62 2.07 3.61
C VAL A 102 -10.62 3.14 4.07
N PRO A 103 -11.46 2.91 5.11
CA PRO A 103 -12.38 3.93 5.61
C PRO A 103 -11.62 5.09 6.28
N TRP A 104 -10.43 4.86 6.83
CA TRP A 104 -9.61 5.95 7.37
C TRP A 104 -9.17 6.91 6.27
N ARG A 105 -8.91 6.48 5.03
CA ARG A 105 -8.52 7.38 3.93
C ARG A 105 -9.68 8.19 3.38
N GLU A 106 -10.92 7.73 3.55
CA GLU A 106 -12.13 8.30 2.94
C GLU A 106 -12.57 9.68 3.48
N ARG A 107 -11.66 10.43 4.12
CA ARG A 107 -11.78 11.88 4.28
C ARG A 107 -10.54 12.59 3.76
N ARG A 108 -10.59 12.97 2.48
CA ARG A 108 -10.14 14.27 1.99
C ARG A 108 -11.10 14.73 0.88
N GLY A 109 -11.97 15.68 1.22
CA GLY A 109 -12.82 16.44 0.29
C GLY A 109 -14.12 16.93 0.94
N PRO A 110 -14.56 18.20 0.78
CA PRO A 110 -13.87 19.39 0.28
C PRO A 110 -13.68 20.47 1.37
N PHE A 111 -12.45 20.93 1.55
CA PHE A 111 -12.11 22.30 1.94
C PHE A 111 -10.88 22.68 1.12
#